data_AF-A0A5E6NVG4-F1
#
_entry.id   AF-A0A5E6NVG4-F1
#
_cell.length_a   1.000
_cell.length_b   1.000
_cell.length_c   1.000
_cell.angle_alpha   90.00
_cell.angle_beta   90.00
_cell.angle_gamma   90.00
#
_symmetry.space_group_name_H-M   'P 1'
#
loop_
_entity.id
_entity.type
_entity.pdbx_description
1 polymer ?
#
loop_
_entity_poly.entity_id
_entity_poly.type
_entity_poly.pdbx_seq_one_letter_code
_entity_poly.pdbx_strand_id
1 'polypeptide(L)'
;MRASQRGAIFGVINALKRLQSQYPEAKLIAIFDAKGKNHRHEIYPQYKAHRKPADEELVMQIEPLYEIIRAMGFHFMCVDGVEADDVIATLSLCAKEHKLDTIIASGDKDLMQLVNEHVHQLDMKGNLLDYDGVVEKIGVRPEQILDLLALTGDSADNILGCQV
;
A
#
# COMPACT_ATOMS: atom_id res chain seq x y z
N MET A 1 12.42 -6.74 -23.25
CA MET A 1 13.20 -7.57 -22.30
C MET A 1 12.18 -8.23 -21.37
N ARG A 2 11.97 -9.56 -21.44
CA ARG A 2 11.03 -10.24 -20.53
C ARG A 2 11.61 -10.15 -19.12
N ALA A 3 10.96 -9.42 -18.23
CA ALA A 3 11.32 -9.40 -16.81
C ALA A 3 11.15 -10.83 -16.28
N SER A 4 12.26 -11.57 -16.14
CA SER A 4 12.21 -12.87 -15.50
C SER A 4 11.85 -12.68 -14.03
N GLN A 5 10.98 -13.53 -13.47
CA GLN A 5 10.54 -13.52 -12.07
C GLN A 5 11.68 -13.46 -11.04
N ARG A 6 12.91 -13.86 -11.41
CA ARG A 6 14.15 -13.68 -10.64
C ARG A 6 14.52 -12.22 -10.27
N GLY A 7 13.86 -11.21 -10.85
CA GLY A 7 14.14 -9.79 -10.60
C GLY A 7 13.29 -9.13 -9.51
N ALA A 8 12.24 -9.78 -9.02
CA ALA A 8 11.27 -9.16 -8.11
C ALA A 8 11.88 -8.79 -6.75
N ILE A 9 12.53 -9.75 -6.08
CA ILE A 9 13.25 -9.50 -4.81
C ILE A 9 14.27 -8.37 -4.98
N PHE A 10 15.05 -8.40 -6.06
CA PHE A 10 16.08 -7.38 -6.30
C PHE A 10 15.48 -5.98 -6.47
N GLY A 11 14.34 -5.88 -7.16
CA GLY A 11 13.59 -4.64 -7.30
C GLY A 11 13.12 -4.09 -5.95
N VAL A 12 12.53 -4.94 -5.10
CA VAL A 12 12.07 -4.55 -3.76
C VAL A 12 13.25 -4.11 -2.88
N ILE A 13 14.33 -4.91 -2.80
CA ILE A 13 15.51 -4.57 -2.00
C ILE A 13 16.10 -3.22 -2.42
N ASN A 14 16.20 -2.95 -3.72
CA ASN A 14 16.71 -1.67 -4.20
C ASN A 14 15.78 -0.51 -3.84
N ALA A 15 14.46 -0.72 -3.84
CA ALA A 15 13.51 0.29 -3.39
C ALA A 15 13.70 0.59 -1.89
N LEU A 16 13.81 -0.44 -1.06
CA LEU A 16 14.04 -0.29 0.38
C LEU A 16 15.37 0.40 0.69
N LYS A 17 16.45 0.05 -0.03
CA LYS A 17 17.75 0.73 0.10
C LYS A 17 17.66 2.22 -0.27
N ARG A 18 16.92 2.58 -1.32
CA ARG A 18 16.70 3.99 -1.66
C ARG A 18 15.98 4.72 -0.55
N LEU A 19 14.93 4.12 0.03
CA LEU A 19 14.20 4.72 1.15
C LEU A 19 15.10 4.93 2.37
N GLN A 20 15.90 3.94 2.75
CA GLN A 20 16.90 4.08 3.83
C GLN A 20 17.90 5.20 3.56
N SER A 21 18.38 5.31 2.33
CA SER A 21 19.34 6.36 1.95
C SER A 21 18.71 7.75 1.92
N GLN A 22 17.45 7.86 1.49
CA GLN A 22 16.74 9.12 1.38
C GLN A 22 16.24 9.63 2.73
N TYR A 23 15.92 8.71 3.64
CA TYR A 23 15.37 8.99 4.96
C TYR A 23 16.16 8.25 6.06
N PRO A 24 17.44 8.62 6.30
CA PRO A 24 18.33 7.87 7.19
C PRO A 24 17.91 7.84 8.66
N GLU A 25 17.20 8.88 9.12
CA GLU A 25 16.71 8.99 10.51
C GLU A 25 15.28 8.44 10.69
N ALA A 26 14.64 8.00 9.61
CA ALA A 26 13.27 7.51 9.68
C ALA A 26 13.20 6.12 10.31
N LYS A 27 12.17 5.89 11.13
CA LYS A 27 11.77 4.54 11.51
C LYS A 27 11.01 3.91 10.35
N LEU A 28 11.52 2.81 9.83
CA LEU A 28 10.96 2.18 8.64
C LEU A 28 10.16 0.93 9.00
N ILE A 29 8.91 0.89 8.52
CA ILE A 29 7.99 -0.22 8.72
C ILE A 29 7.64 -0.78 7.34
N ALA A 30 7.82 -2.09 7.16
CA ALA A 30 7.41 -2.82 5.98
C ALA A 30 6.14 -3.62 6.32
N ILE A 31 5.08 -3.35 5.57
CA ILE A 31 3.74 -3.91 5.81
C ILE A 31 3.36 -4.75 4.59
N PHE A 32 2.91 -5.98 4.83
CA PHE A 32 2.51 -6.91 3.78
C PHE A 32 1.12 -7.49 4.05
N ASP A 33 0.40 -7.81 2.98
CA ASP A 33 -0.85 -8.54 3.06
C ASP A 33 -0.64 -9.95 3.63
N ALA A 34 -1.54 -10.35 4.52
CA ALA A 34 -1.64 -11.73 4.95
C ALA A 34 -2.22 -12.63 3.85
N LYS A 35 -1.89 -13.91 3.91
CA LYS A 35 -2.48 -14.91 3.00
C LYS A 35 -3.92 -15.19 3.38
N GLY A 36 -4.75 -15.45 2.38
CA GLY A 36 -6.12 -15.93 2.56
C GLY A 36 -7.18 -14.86 2.45
N LYS A 37 -8.36 -15.16 2.97
CA LYS A 37 -9.51 -14.26 2.96
C LYS A 37 -9.49 -13.35 4.19
N ASN A 38 -10.17 -12.22 4.08
CA ASN A 38 -10.34 -11.21 5.12
C ASN A 38 -11.82 -10.84 5.24
N HIS A 39 -12.13 -9.93 6.16
CA HIS A 39 -13.49 -9.44 6.41
C HIS A 39 -14.19 -8.88 5.15
N ARG A 40 -13.46 -8.31 4.18
CA ARG A 40 -14.06 -7.82 2.92
C ARG A 40 -14.68 -8.95 2.10
N HIS A 41 -14.08 -10.14 2.13
CA HIS A 41 -14.64 -11.33 1.46
C HIS A 41 -15.91 -11.87 2.15
N GLU A 42 -16.07 -11.61 3.45
CA GLU A 42 -17.28 -11.97 4.19
C GLU A 42 -18.43 -11.02 3.84
N ILE A 43 -18.14 -9.72 3.71
CA ILE A 43 -19.10 -8.68 3.32
C ILE A 43 -19.50 -8.83 1.85
N TYR A 44 -18.51 -9.04 0.97
CA TYR A 44 -18.72 -9.12 -0.47
C TYR A 44 -17.93 -10.31 -1.06
N PRO A 45 -18.57 -11.47 -1.26
CA PRO A 45 -17.90 -12.68 -1.74
C PRO A 45 -17.21 -12.56 -3.12
N GLN A 46 -17.57 -11.55 -3.91
CA GLN A 46 -16.99 -11.27 -5.23
C GLN A 46 -15.77 -10.34 -5.15
N TYR A 47 -15.38 -9.88 -3.96
CA TYR A 47 -14.22 -9.02 -3.75
C TYR A 47 -12.94 -9.65 -4.31
N LYS A 48 -12.21 -8.92 -5.16
CA LYS A 48 -10.97 -9.37 -5.84
C LYS A 48 -11.10 -10.73 -6.56
N ALA A 49 -12.32 -11.18 -6.90
CA ALA A 49 -12.57 -12.52 -7.44
C ALA A 49 -11.90 -12.81 -8.79
N HIS A 50 -11.61 -11.76 -9.59
CA HIS A 50 -10.92 -11.89 -10.87
C HIS A 50 -9.39 -11.83 -10.74
N ARG A 51 -8.85 -11.64 -9.52
CA ARG A 51 -7.41 -11.56 -9.29
C ARG A 51 -6.80 -12.94 -9.51
N LYS A 52 -5.87 -13.02 -10.46
CA LYS A 52 -5.14 -14.26 -10.72
C LYS A 52 -4.26 -14.61 -9.51
N PRO A 53 -4.15 -15.90 -9.15
CA PRO A 53 -3.17 -16.33 -8.15
C PRO A 53 -1.77 -15.86 -8.54
N ALA A 54 -0.96 -15.52 -7.53
CA ALA A 54 0.45 -15.26 -7.73
C ALA A 54 1.13 -16.51 -8.32
N ASP A 55 2.08 -16.31 -9.22
CA ASP A 55 2.88 -17.40 -9.78
C ASP A 55 3.69 -18.10 -8.68
N GLU A 56 3.81 -19.43 -8.73
CA GLU A 56 4.55 -20.23 -7.77
C GLU A 56 5.99 -19.74 -7.57
N GLU A 57 6.67 -19.29 -8.64
CA GLU A 57 8.04 -18.74 -8.54
C GLU A 57 8.07 -17.47 -7.68
N LEU A 58 7.00 -16.66 -7.72
CA LEU A 58 6.87 -15.46 -6.90
C LEU A 58 6.51 -15.84 -5.45
N VAL A 59 5.63 -16.82 -5.25
CA VAL A 59 5.24 -17.28 -3.91
C VAL A 59 6.45 -17.84 -3.14
N MET A 60 7.32 -18.60 -3.81
CA MET A 60 8.56 -19.12 -3.21
C MET A 60 9.54 -18.01 -2.81
N GLN A 61 9.44 -16.82 -3.40
CA GLN A 61 10.29 -15.66 -3.11
C GLN A 61 9.83 -14.83 -1.90
N ILE A 62 8.60 -15.02 -1.42
CA ILE A 62 8.01 -14.19 -0.36
C ILE A 62 8.73 -14.36 0.98
N GLU A 63 8.91 -15.59 1.46
CA GLU A 63 9.57 -15.82 2.77
C GLU A 63 11.03 -15.34 2.78
N PRO A 64 11.86 -15.65 1.75
CA PRO A 64 13.20 -15.06 1.66
C PRO A 64 13.19 -13.54 1.65
N LEU A 65 12.22 -12.91 0.99
CA LEU A 65 12.07 -11.45 0.99
C LEU A 65 11.81 -10.93 2.41
N TYR A 66 10.93 -11.58 3.17
CA TYR A 66 10.62 -11.18 4.55
C TYR A 66 11.85 -11.26 5.46
N GLU A 67 12.63 -12.33 5.36
CA GLU A 67 13.88 -12.46 6.11
C GLU A 67 14.89 -11.36 5.78
N ILE A 68 15.03 -11.02 4.49
CA ILE A 68 15.92 -9.93 4.05
C ILE A 68 15.45 -8.59 4.61
N ILE A 69 14.14 -8.31 4.57
CA ILE A 69 13.56 -7.05 5.08
C ILE A 69 13.83 -6.88 6.58
N ARG A 70 13.63 -7.95 7.37
CA ARG A 70 13.95 -7.95 8.80
C ARG A 70 15.45 -7.75 9.04
N ALA A 71 16.30 -8.44 8.28
CA ALA A 71 17.75 -8.30 8.37
C ALA A 71 18.25 -6.90 7.97
N MET A 72 17.53 -6.19 7.10
CA MET A 72 17.80 -4.79 6.74
C MET A 72 17.40 -3.80 7.85
N GLY A 73 16.79 -4.25 8.94
CA GLY A 73 16.42 -3.43 10.10
C GLY A 73 15.03 -2.79 10.01
N PHE A 74 14.21 -3.18 9.05
CA PHE A 74 12.81 -2.72 8.99
C PHE A 74 12.00 -3.42 10.08
N HIS A 75 11.10 -2.68 10.71
CA HIS A 75 10.02 -3.31 11.46
C HIS A 75 9.07 -4.00 10.47
N PHE A 76 8.77 -5.27 10.68
CA PHE A 76 7.96 -6.05 9.75
C PHE A 76 6.57 -6.31 10.33
N MET A 77 5.52 -6.01 9.56
CA MET A 77 4.14 -6.30 9.93
C MET A 77 3.43 -7.07 8.81
N CYS A 78 2.77 -8.16 9.19
CA CYS A 78 1.86 -8.94 8.36
C CYS A 78 0.83 -9.52 9.33
N VAL A 79 -0.42 -9.08 9.24
CA VAL A 79 -1.44 -9.36 10.26
C VAL A 79 -2.51 -10.26 9.65
N ASP A 80 -2.66 -11.46 10.19
CA ASP A 80 -3.61 -12.44 9.68
C ASP A 80 -5.04 -11.90 9.65
N GLY A 81 -5.71 -12.06 8.51
CA GLY A 81 -7.09 -11.61 8.30
C GLY A 81 -7.27 -10.11 8.06
N VAL A 82 -6.18 -9.34 7.97
CA VAL A 82 -6.19 -7.88 7.78
C VAL A 82 -5.37 -7.52 6.54
N GLU A 83 -5.85 -6.59 5.71
CA GLU A 83 -5.08 -6.13 4.56
C GLU A 83 -4.00 -5.12 4.97
N ALA A 84 -2.93 -5.04 4.17
CA ALA A 84 -1.85 -4.08 4.41
C ALA A 84 -2.39 -2.64 4.52
N ASP A 85 -3.39 -2.30 3.70
CA ASP A 85 -3.99 -0.96 3.67
C ASP A 85 -4.70 -0.61 4.98
N ASP A 86 -5.31 -1.59 5.66
CA ASP A 86 -5.96 -1.38 6.97
C ASP A 86 -4.91 -1.14 8.08
N VAL A 87 -3.79 -1.87 8.02
CA VAL A 87 -2.66 -1.65 8.94
C VAL A 87 -2.05 -0.28 8.71
N ILE A 88 -1.85 0.11 7.44
CA ILE A 88 -1.35 1.44 7.06
C ILE A 88 -2.31 2.52 7.55
N ALA A 89 -3.61 2.41 7.28
CA ALA A 89 -4.61 3.38 7.72
C ALA A 89 -4.63 3.55 9.25
N THR A 90 -4.52 2.45 9.98
CA THR A 90 -4.43 2.46 11.45
C THR A 90 -3.19 3.22 11.93
N LEU A 91 -2.02 2.93 11.36
CA LEU A 91 -0.77 3.62 11.73
C LEU A 91 -0.79 5.09 11.33
N SER A 92 -1.36 5.44 10.18
CA SER A 92 -1.51 6.82 9.72
C SER A 92 -2.43 7.63 10.65
N LEU A 93 -3.50 7.03 11.15
CA LEU A 93 -4.35 7.67 12.16
C LEU A 93 -3.58 7.94 13.45
N CYS A 94 -2.86 6.93 13.96
CA CYS A 94 -2.02 7.10 15.15
C CYS A 94 -0.96 8.19 14.95
N ALA A 95 -0.31 8.22 13.78
CA ALA A 95 0.67 9.25 13.43
C ALA A 95 0.06 10.65 13.44
N LYS A 96 -1.12 10.81 12.82
CA LYS A 96 -1.87 12.08 12.83
C LYS A 96 -2.21 12.53 14.25
N GLU A 97 -2.73 11.64 15.08
CA GLU A 97 -3.09 11.95 16.48
C GLU A 97 -1.88 12.40 17.31
N HIS A 98 -0.71 11.83 17.03
CA HIS A 98 0.55 12.17 17.70
C HIS A 98 1.36 13.25 16.98
N LYS A 99 0.85 13.82 15.89
CA LYS A 99 1.52 14.82 15.05
C LYS A 99 2.91 14.37 14.56
N LEU A 100 3.00 13.11 14.14
CA LEU A 100 4.20 12.49 13.62
C LEU A 100 4.23 12.56 12.10
N ASP A 101 5.22 13.27 11.55
CA ASP A 101 5.41 13.34 10.12
C ASP A 101 5.74 11.96 9.56
N THR A 102 4.90 11.50 8.63
CA THR A 102 4.86 10.12 8.15
C THR A 102 4.74 10.09 6.63
N ILE A 103 5.48 9.18 6.00
CA ILE A 103 5.44 8.95 4.56
C ILE A 103 4.95 7.54 4.31
N ILE A 104 3.85 7.43 3.56
CA ILE A 104 3.36 6.17 3.01
C ILE A 104 4.04 5.96 1.66
N ALA A 105 5.00 5.04 1.58
CA ALA A 105 5.66 4.68 0.32
C ALA A 105 4.86 3.58 -0.41
N SER A 106 3.89 3.98 -1.25
CA SER A 106 3.04 3.05 -1.99
C SER A 106 2.61 3.63 -3.34
N GLY A 107 2.38 2.73 -4.31
CA GLY A 107 1.81 3.06 -5.60
C GLY A 107 0.28 3.00 -5.60
N ASP A 108 -0.33 2.56 -4.51
CA ASP A 108 -1.77 2.45 -4.37
C ASP A 108 -2.42 3.83 -4.29
N LYS A 109 -3.34 4.12 -5.22
CA LYS A 109 -4.04 5.41 -5.26
C LYS A 109 -5.02 5.56 -4.10
N ASP A 110 -5.52 4.46 -3.54
CA ASP A 110 -6.56 4.49 -2.53
C ASP A 110 -6.01 5.00 -1.20
N LEU A 111 -4.72 4.77 -0.94
CA LEU A 111 -4.02 5.31 0.22
C LEU A 111 -3.88 6.85 0.19
N MET A 112 -4.12 7.51 -0.95
CA MET A 112 -4.15 8.97 -1.02
C MET A 112 -5.24 9.58 -0.13
N GLN A 113 -6.29 8.80 0.21
CA GLN A 113 -7.33 9.23 1.14
C GLN A 113 -6.80 9.52 2.56
N LEU A 114 -5.64 8.95 2.91
CA LEU A 114 -5.00 9.12 4.22
C LEU A 114 -4.14 10.38 4.30
N VAL A 115 -3.86 11.04 3.17
CA VAL A 115 -3.00 12.21 3.10
C VAL A 115 -3.60 13.37 3.88
N ASN A 116 -2.79 14.00 4.72
CA ASN A 116 -3.14 15.13 5.58
C ASN A 116 -1.87 15.94 5.95
N GLU A 117 -2.00 16.89 6.88
CA GLU A 117 -0.90 17.74 7.34
C GLU A 117 0.37 16.97 7.76
N HIS A 118 0.22 15.81 8.39
CA HIS A 118 1.34 15.00 8.88
C HIS A 118 1.63 13.77 8.02
N VAL A 119 0.69 13.35 7.15
CA VAL A 119 0.81 12.10 6.39
C VAL A 119 0.86 12.43 4.91
N HIS A 120 1.96 12.03 4.27
CA HIS A 120 2.20 12.23 2.84
C HIS A 120 2.33 10.88 2.14
N GLN A 121 2.10 10.84 0.82
CA GLN A 121 2.31 9.62 0.03
C GLN A 121 3.48 9.77 -0.93
N LEU A 122 4.46 8.88 -0.87
CA LEU A 122 5.53 8.77 -1.85
C LEU A 122 5.16 7.73 -2.92
N ASP A 123 4.93 8.19 -4.15
CA ASP A 123 4.54 7.31 -5.24
C ASP A 123 5.73 6.54 -5.85
N MET A 124 5.44 5.58 -6.74
CA MET A 124 6.45 4.73 -7.38
C MET A 124 7.41 5.50 -8.30
N LYS A 125 7.10 6.75 -8.66
CA LYS A 125 7.97 7.64 -9.46
C LYS A 125 8.85 8.51 -8.56
N GLY A 126 8.69 8.44 -7.24
CA GLY A 126 9.43 9.23 -6.28
C GLY A 126 8.82 10.62 -6.01
N ASN A 127 7.58 10.86 -6.43
CA ASN A 127 6.89 12.11 -6.10
C ASN A 127 6.28 12.00 -4.69
N LEU A 128 6.60 12.97 -3.84
CA LEU A 128 5.96 13.12 -2.54
C LEU A 128 4.68 13.95 -2.73
N LEU A 129 3.54 13.31 -2.53
CA LEU A 129 2.22 13.91 -2.63
C LEU A 129 1.78 14.39 -1.25
N ASP A 130 1.62 15.71 -1.14
CA ASP A 130 0.89 16.36 -0.08
C ASP A 130 -0.60 16.52 -0.47
N TYR A 131 -1.34 17.23 0.37
CA TYR A 131 -2.77 17.45 0.17
C TYR A 131 -3.09 18.04 -1.20
N ASP A 132 -2.39 19.11 -1.60
CA ASP A 132 -2.62 19.79 -2.88
C ASP A 132 -2.19 18.91 -4.06
N GLY A 133 -1.09 18.16 -3.92
CA GLY A 133 -0.65 17.19 -4.92
C GLY A 133 -1.68 16.06 -5.14
N VAL A 134 -2.40 15.64 -4.10
CA VAL A 134 -3.53 14.69 -4.24
C VAL A 134 -4.68 15.33 -4.99
N VAL A 135 -5.05 16.58 -4.65
CA VAL A 135 -6.13 17.31 -5.33
C VAL A 135 -5.81 17.49 -6.82
N GLU A 136 -4.59 17.86 -7.17
CA GLU A 136 -4.15 18.00 -8.56
C GLU A 136 -4.21 16.66 -9.32
N LYS A 137 -3.79 15.57 -8.66
CA LYS A 137 -3.68 14.25 -9.27
C LYS A 137 -5.02 13.53 -9.45
N ILE A 138 -5.92 13.64 -8.47
CA ILE A 138 -7.19 12.89 -8.43
C ILE A 138 -8.38 13.77 -8.78
N GLY A 139 -8.30 15.09 -8.59
CA GLY A 139 -9.37 16.05 -8.84
C GLY A 139 -10.36 16.21 -7.68
N VAL A 140 -10.13 15.53 -6.55
CA VAL A 140 -10.92 15.68 -5.31
C VAL A 140 -9.98 15.73 -4.10
N ARG A 141 -10.49 16.20 -2.96
CA ARG A 141 -9.72 16.25 -1.70
C ARG A 141 -9.54 14.84 -1.13
N PRO A 142 -8.45 14.56 -0.38
CA PRO A 142 -8.21 13.25 0.23
C PRO A 142 -9.44 12.64 0.92
N GLU A 143 -10.16 13.42 1.72
CA GLU A 143 -11.34 12.96 2.46
C GLU A 143 -12.56 12.63 1.58
N GLN A 144 -12.54 13.01 0.29
CA GLN A 144 -13.60 12.74 -0.68
C GLN A 144 -13.28 11.54 -1.58
N ILE A 145 -12.08 10.97 -1.49
CA ILE A 145 -11.68 9.83 -2.32
C ILE A 145 -12.54 8.60 -2.01
N LEU A 146 -12.89 8.39 -0.75
CA LEU A 146 -13.79 7.30 -0.36
C LEU A 146 -15.15 7.42 -1.04
N ASP A 147 -15.75 8.62 -1.02
CA ASP A 147 -17.04 8.87 -1.67
C ASP A 147 -16.93 8.68 -3.20
N LEU A 148 -15.84 9.16 -3.79
CA LEU A 148 -15.55 8.97 -5.21
C LEU A 148 -15.53 7.48 -5.57
N LEU A 149 -14.74 6.67 -4.85
CA LEU A 149 -14.64 5.23 -5.08
C LEU A 149 -15.95 4.49 -4.82
N ALA A 150 -16.72 4.90 -3.82
CA ALA A 150 -18.04 4.33 -3.56
C ALA A 150 -19.01 4.58 -4.73
N LEU A 151 -18.92 5.75 -5.37
CA LEU A 151 -19.76 6.11 -6.52
C LEU A 151 -19.28 5.46 -7.82
N THR A 152 -17.97 5.47 -8.09
CA THR A 152 -17.41 4.94 -9.35
C THR A 152 -17.21 3.44 -9.34
N GLY A 153 -17.12 2.84 -8.14
CA GLY A 153 -16.61 1.51 -7.94
C GLY A 153 -15.10 1.44 -8.15
N ASP A 154 -14.57 0.23 -7.99
CA ASP A 154 -13.19 -0.12 -8.33
C ASP A 154 -13.16 -1.45 -9.07
N SER A 155 -12.83 -1.38 -10.36
CA SER A 155 -12.73 -2.56 -11.22
C SER A 155 -11.58 -3.47 -10.83
N ALA A 156 -10.49 -2.95 -10.24
CA ALA A 156 -9.36 -3.76 -9.77
C ALA A 156 -9.76 -4.66 -8.59
N ASP A 157 -10.71 -4.20 -7.78
CA ASP A 157 -11.22 -4.89 -6.60
C ASP A 157 -12.57 -5.59 -6.84
N ASN A 158 -13.08 -5.54 -8.08
CA ASN A 158 -14.38 -6.06 -8.49
C ASN A 158 -15.57 -5.41 -7.77
N ILE A 159 -15.41 -4.16 -7.33
CA ILE A 159 -16.43 -3.37 -6.66
C ILE A 159 -17.19 -2.59 -7.74
N LEU A 160 -18.49 -2.83 -7.84
CA LEU A 160 -19.36 -2.09 -8.76
C LEU A 160 -19.68 -0.71 -8.17
N GLY A 161 -19.62 0.31 -9.01
CA GLY A 161 -20.10 1.65 -8.66
C GLY A 161 -21.62 1.72 -8.67
N CYS A 162 -22.14 2.92 -8.39
CA CYS A 162 -23.56 3.20 -8.50
C CYS A 162 -24.02 3.01 -9.96
N GLN A 163 -24.95 2.10 -10.18
CA GLN A 163 -25.60 1.90 -11.48
C GLN A 163 -26.85 2.75 -11.54
N VAL A 164 -26.95 3.62 -12.56
CA VAL A 164 -28.13 4.44 -12.84
C VAL A 164 -29.10 3.68 -13.72
#